data_AF-A0A269XMX8-F1
#
_entry.id   AF-A0A269XMX8-F1
#
_cell.length_a   1.000
_cell.length_b   1.000
_cell.length_c   1.000
_cell.angle_alpha   90.00
_cell.angle_beta   90.00
_cell.angle_gamma   90.00
#
_symmetry.space_group_name_H-M   'P 1'
#
loop_
_entity.id
_entity.type
_entity.pdbx_description
1 polymer ?
#
loop_
_entity_poly.entity_id
_entity_poly.type
_entity_poly.pdbx_seq_one_letter_code
_entity_poly.pdbx_strand_id
1 'polypeptide(L)'
;MVANTKEKKSFVSKFLNGVEFVGNKLPDPAVLFFLMCVGLAIITWIVSLFNVSVKHPGDGKTIHIKSILSHDGFAYIMNNAIKNFSEFPALGLVLGVMIGIGAAEKSGYFDKLMISVVNRAPKKLIVPTIILIGILGSTAGDAATIILPPLAAMLFIKIGYHPIAGLAMAYASAVGGFAANLVVGMQDVLVYSFTDP
;
A
#
# COMPACT_ATOMS: atom_id res chain seq x y z
N MET A 1 33.01 -20.70 -31.31
CA MET A 1 33.43 -20.25 -29.97
C MET A 1 32.76 -18.92 -29.71
N VAL A 2 31.63 -18.91 -28.98
CA VAL A 2 30.98 -17.65 -28.60
C VAL A 2 31.72 -17.12 -27.39
N ALA A 3 32.45 -16.02 -27.57
CA ALA A 3 33.17 -15.35 -26.50
C ALA A 3 32.16 -14.85 -25.46
N ASN A 4 32.22 -15.44 -24.27
CA ASN A 4 31.44 -15.02 -23.10
C ASN A 4 32.13 -13.78 -22.49
N THR A 5 31.87 -12.61 -23.06
CA THR A 5 32.26 -11.33 -22.46
C THR A 5 31.41 -11.13 -21.21
N LYS A 6 31.98 -11.43 -20.03
CA LYS A 6 31.43 -11.02 -18.73
C LYS A 6 31.36 -9.48 -18.71
N GLU A 7 30.21 -8.92 -19.09
CA GLU A 7 29.94 -7.50 -18.92
C GLU A 7 30.18 -7.11 -17.45
N LYS A 8 30.98 -6.07 -17.23
CA LYS A 8 31.15 -5.49 -15.90
C LYS A 8 29.79 -4.96 -15.47
N LYS A 9 29.14 -5.66 -14.54
CA LYS A 9 27.85 -5.26 -13.95
C LYS A 9 27.87 -3.76 -13.60
N SER A 10 27.07 -2.99 -14.34
CA SER A 10 26.89 -1.55 -14.15
C SER A 10 26.53 -1.22 -12.69
N PHE A 11 26.92 -0.06 -12.19
CA PHE A 11 26.57 0.39 -10.83
C PHE A 11 25.06 0.29 -10.56
N VAL A 12 24.23 0.63 -11.54
CA VAL A 12 22.76 0.48 -11.48
C VAL A 12 22.37 -0.98 -11.31
N SER A 13 22.98 -1.91 -12.06
CA SER A 13 22.67 -3.34 -11.92
C SER A 13 23.04 -3.88 -10.54
N LYS A 14 24.12 -3.38 -9.93
CA LYS A 14 24.50 -3.78 -8.56
C LYS A 14 23.50 -3.25 -7.53
N PHE A 15 23.04 -2.01 -7.69
CA PHE A 15 21.99 -1.43 -6.86
C PHE A 15 20.68 -2.22 -6.97
N LEU A 16 20.21 -2.50 -8.19
CA LEU A 16 18.99 -3.27 -8.44
C LEU A 16 19.06 -4.68 -7.85
N ASN A 17 20.21 -5.38 -8.00
CA ASN A 17 20.41 -6.68 -7.35
C ASN A 17 20.32 -6.60 -5.82
N GLY A 18 20.75 -5.47 -5.22
CA GLY A 18 20.62 -5.23 -3.79
C GLY A 18 19.17 -5.05 -3.36
N VAL A 19 18.40 -4.24 -4.10
CA VAL A 19 16.96 -4.04 -3.86
C VAL A 19 16.19 -5.35 -3.99
N GLU A 20 16.48 -6.14 -5.03
CA GLU A 20 15.87 -7.45 -5.26
C GLU A 20 16.18 -8.42 -4.11
N PHE A 21 17.44 -8.49 -3.68
CA PHE A 21 17.83 -9.37 -2.57
C PHE A 21 17.12 -9.01 -1.26
N VAL A 22 17.00 -7.71 -0.94
CA VAL A 22 16.30 -7.25 0.26
C VAL A 22 14.80 -7.51 0.13
N GLY A 23 14.20 -7.22 -1.03
CA GLY A 23 12.78 -7.45 -1.30
C GLY A 23 12.39 -8.92 -1.15
N ASN A 24 13.18 -9.84 -1.74
CA ASN A 24 12.93 -11.29 -1.66
C ASN A 24 13.12 -11.89 -0.27
N LYS A 25 13.82 -11.19 0.64
CA LYS A 25 14.07 -11.66 1.99
C LYS A 25 12.93 -11.33 2.96
N LEU A 26 12.08 -10.36 2.61
CA LEU A 26 10.93 -10.00 3.45
C LEU A 26 9.86 -11.10 3.35
N PRO A 27 9.44 -11.68 4.49
CA PRO A 27 8.34 -12.63 4.48
C PRO A 27 7.02 -11.92 4.17
N ASP A 28 6.01 -12.71 3.82
CA ASP A 28 4.64 -12.20 3.66
C ASP A 28 4.23 -11.33 4.87
N PRO A 29 3.54 -10.18 4.65
CA PRO A 29 3.15 -9.29 5.74
C PRO A 29 2.41 -9.98 6.90
N ALA A 30 1.55 -10.97 6.64
CA ALA A 30 0.85 -11.69 7.69
C ALA A 30 1.82 -12.50 8.56
N VAL A 31 2.83 -13.13 7.95
CA VAL A 31 3.91 -13.83 8.66
C VAL A 31 4.73 -12.84 9.48
N LEU A 32 5.01 -11.65 8.94
CA LEU A 32 5.74 -10.61 9.66
C LEU A 32 4.99 -10.17 10.92
N PHE A 33 3.68 -9.88 10.84
CA PHE A 33 2.87 -9.55 12.02
C PHE A 33 2.78 -10.70 13.02
N PHE A 34 2.64 -11.94 12.55
CA PHE A 34 2.66 -13.11 13.41
C PHE A 34 3.98 -13.22 14.19
N LEU A 35 5.12 -13.06 13.51
CA LEU A 35 6.44 -13.06 14.14
C LEU A 35 6.60 -11.90 15.13
N MET A 36 6.04 -10.73 14.85
CA MET A 36 6.02 -9.60 15.79
C MET A 36 5.20 -9.93 17.05
N CYS A 37 4.03 -10.57 16.91
CA CYS A 37 3.23 -11.02 18.06
C CYS A 37 3.97 -12.05 18.92
N VAL A 38 4.62 -13.03 18.29
CA VAL A 38 5.44 -14.03 18.99
C VAL A 38 6.63 -13.36 19.69
N GLY A 39 7.32 -12.45 19.00
CA GLY A 39 8.41 -11.66 19.56
C GLY A 39 7.96 -10.83 20.76
N LEU A 40 6.81 -10.16 20.67
CA LEU A 40 6.22 -9.40 21.77
C LEU A 40 5.89 -10.29 22.97
N ALA A 41 5.35 -11.49 22.74
CA ALA A 41 5.06 -12.44 23.82
C ALA A 41 6.34 -12.84 24.57
N ILE A 42 7.43 -13.12 23.85
CA ILE A 42 8.73 -13.47 24.45
C ILE A 42 9.33 -12.27 25.19
N ILE A 43 9.33 -11.08 24.58
CA ILE A 43 9.91 -9.86 25.17
C ILE A 43 9.15 -9.48 26.45
N THR A 44 7.82 -9.47 26.42
CA THR A 44 7.02 -9.14 27.61
C THR A 44 7.24 -10.12 28.75
N TRP A 45 7.45 -11.41 28.45
CA TRP A 45 7.83 -12.41 29.45
C TRP A 45 9.21 -12.15 30.05
N ILE A 46 10.24 -11.96 29.23
CA ILE A 46 11.60 -11.68 29.72
C ILE A 46 11.64 -10.41 30.58
N VAL A 47 11.03 -9.33 30.11
CA VAL A 47 11.02 -8.04 30.83
C VAL A 47 10.22 -8.14 32.13
N SER A 48 9.18 -8.98 32.18
CA SER A 48 8.40 -9.20 33.40
C SER A 48 9.21 -9.81 34.55
N LEU A 49 10.29 -10.54 34.27
CA LEU A 49 11.17 -11.11 35.30
C LEU A 49 11.93 -10.01 36.09
N PHE A 50 12.13 -8.84 35.50
CA PHE A 50 12.84 -7.73 36.11
C PHE A 50 11.93 -6.73 36.83
N ASN A 51 10.62 -7.02 36.90
CA ASN A 51 9.59 -6.22 37.58
C ASN A 51 9.64 -4.71 37.23
N VAL A 52 9.90 -4.42 35.95
CA VAL A 52 10.08 -3.06 35.43
C VAL A 52 8.77 -2.26 35.58
N SER A 53 8.89 -1.04 36.09
CA SER A 53 7.78 -0.10 36.21
C SER A 53 8.14 1.27 35.67
N VAL A 54 7.17 1.96 35.09
CA VAL A 54 7.32 3.31 34.52
C VAL A 54 6.19 4.18 35.04
N LYS A 55 6.47 5.46 35.31
CA LYS A 55 5.43 6.43 35.66
C LYS A 55 4.83 6.99 34.39
N HIS A 56 3.52 6.85 34.23
CA HIS A 56 2.81 7.33 33.06
C HIS A 56 2.84 8.87 33.04
N PRO A 57 3.28 9.51 31.93
CA PRO A 57 3.51 10.95 31.88
C PRO A 57 2.23 11.79 31.89
N GLY A 58 1.08 11.21 31.52
CA GLY A 58 -0.19 11.93 31.45
C GLY A 58 -0.97 12.00 32.77
N ASP A 59 -1.01 10.91 33.54
CA ASP A 59 -1.82 10.79 34.76
C ASP A 59 -1.00 10.48 36.02
N GLY A 60 0.32 10.31 35.88
CA GLY A 60 1.25 10.08 37.00
C GLY A 60 1.14 8.71 37.65
N LYS A 61 0.32 7.78 37.12
CA LYS A 61 0.18 6.43 37.67
C LYS A 61 1.36 5.55 37.30
N THR A 62 1.76 4.67 38.20
CA THR A 62 2.80 3.68 37.92
C THR A 62 2.21 2.52 37.12
N ILE A 63 2.74 2.28 35.93
CA ILE A 63 2.39 1.16 35.06
C ILE A 63 3.46 0.07 35.18
N HIS A 64 3.00 -1.17 35.34
CA HIS A 64 3.85 -2.35 35.41
C HIS A 64 3.77 -3.13 34.10
N ILE A 65 4.89 -3.75 33.70
CA ILE A 65 4.92 -4.69 32.59
C ILE A 65 3.99 -5.87 32.88
N LYS A 66 3.16 -6.25 31.89
CA LYS A 66 2.31 -7.44 31.96
C LYS A 66 2.79 -8.46 30.93
N SER A 67 3.13 -9.67 31.40
CA SER A 67 3.52 -10.76 30.51
C SER A 67 2.31 -11.37 29.82
N ILE A 68 2.37 -11.46 28.49
CA ILE A 68 1.34 -12.12 27.68
C ILE A 68 1.36 -13.64 27.87
N LEU A 69 2.52 -14.23 28.18
CA LEU A 69 2.70 -15.67 28.41
C LEU A 69 2.24 -16.13 29.80
N SER A 70 1.78 -15.21 30.66
CA SER A 70 1.20 -15.56 31.96
C SER A 70 -0.20 -16.16 31.83
N HIS A 71 -0.74 -16.78 32.88
CA HIS A 71 -2.13 -17.28 32.87
C HIS A 71 -3.11 -16.14 32.52
N ASP A 72 -2.96 -14.98 33.14
CA ASP A 72 -3.82 -13.83 32.89
C ASP A 72 -3.64 -13.29 31.46
N GLY A 73 -2.42 -13.27 30.94
CA GLY A 73 -2.11 -12.85 29.58
C GLY A 73 -2.71 -13.78 28.52
N PHE A 74 -2.64 -15.09 28.73
CA PHE A 74 -3.25 -16.07 27.83
C PHE A 74 -4.77 -15.97 27.85
N ALA A 75 -5.37 -15.88 29.04
CA ALA A 75 -6.80 -15.63 29.19
C ALA A 75 -7.22 -14.30 28.53
N TYR A 76 -6.38 -13.27 28.63
CA TYR A 76 -6.63 -12.00 27.97
C TYR A 76 -6.68 -12.13 26.44
N ILE A 77 -5.75 -12.87 25.83
CA ILE A 77 -5.78 -13.11 24.37
C ILE A 77 -7.07 -13.85 23.99
N MET A 78 -7.39 -14.96 24.66
CA MET A 78 -8.55 -15.78 24.32
C MET A 78 -9.87 -15.00 24.44
N ASN A 79 -10.00 -14.17 25.47
CA ASN A 79 -11.23 -13.38 25.69
C ASN A 79 -11.35 -12.17 24.75
N ASN A 80 -10.23 -11.56 24.33
CA ASN A 80 -10.27 -10.31 23.56
C ASN A 80 -9.91 -10.48 22.08
N ALA A 81 -9.45 -11.64 21.60
CA ALA A 81 -9.02 -11.82 20.22
C ALA A 81 -10.09 -11.41 19.19
N ILE A 82 -11.32 -11.90 19.35
CA ILE A 82 -12.44 -11.57 18.45
C ILE A 82 -12.78 -10.08 18.56
N LYS A 83 -12.84 -9.55 19.78
CA LYS A 83 -13.14 -8.15 20.06
C LYS A 83 -12.12 -7.21 19.40
N ASN A 84 -10.83 -7.48 19.59
CA ASN A 84 -9.74 -6.72 18.99
C ASN A 84 -9.78 -6.76 17.45
N PHE A 85 -10.17 -7.89 16.86
CA PHE A 85 -10.33 -8.01 15.42
C PHE A 85 -11.54 -7.22 14.92
N SER A 86 -12.71 -7.35 15.57
CA SER A 86 -13.95 -6.69 15.15
C SER A 86 -13.96 -5.18 15.40
N GLU A 87 -13.32 -4.74 16.48
CA GLU A 87 -13.22 -3.31 16.85
C GLU A 87 -12.01 -2.64 16.19
N PHE A 88 -11.28 -3.34 15.33
CA PHE A 88 -10.18 -2.75 14.59
C PHE A 88 -10.69 -1.61 13.71
N PRO A 89 -10.29 -0.34 13.95
CA PRO A 89 -10.96 0.82 13.37
C PRO A 89 -11.02 0.80 11.83
N ALA A 90 -9.96 0.29 11.20
CA ALA A 90 -9.87 0.21 9.74
C ALA A 90 -10.84 -0.82 9.14
N LEU A 91 -11.21 -1.88 9.86
CA LEU A 91 -11.93 -3.02 9.28
C LEU A 91 -13.30 -2.59 8.76
N GLY A 92 -14.12 -1.96 9.61
CA GLY A 92 -15.48 -1.57 9.24
C GLY A 92 -15.52 -0.50 8.16
N LEU A 93 -14.67 0.52 8.28
CA LEU A 93 -14.60 1.64 7.35
C LEU A 93 -14.15 1.20 5.94
N VAL A 94 -13.10 0.37 5.86
CA VAL A 94 -12.59 -0.14 4.58
C VAL A 94 -13.63 -1.04 3.90
N LEU A 95 -14.28 -1.95 4.64
CA LEU A 95 -15.32 -2.82 4.08
C LEU A 95 -16.49 -2.00 3.49
N GLY A 96 -16.93 -0.94 4.18
CA GLY A 96 -17.98 -0.06 3.69
C GLY A 96 -17.61 0.64 2.38
N VAL A 97 -16.40 1.21 2.31
CA VAL A 97 -15.89 1.89 1.10
C VAL A 97 -15.68 0.90 -0.06
N MET A 98 -15.20 -0.31 0.24
CA MET A 98 -14.97 -1.37 -0.76
C MET A 98 -16.22 -1.82 -1.50
N ILE A 99 -17.39 -1.81 -0.85
CA ILE A 99 -18.65 -2.17 -1.51
C ILE A 99 -18.95 -1.17 -2.65
N GLY A 100 -18.78 0.13 -2.39
CA GLY A 100 -19.01 1.17 -3.39
C GLY A 100 -18.00 1.12 -4.54
N ILE A 101 -16.71 1.00 -4.20
CA ILE A 101 -15.64 0.90 -5.21
C ILE A 101 -15.81 -0.37 -6.04
N GLY A 102 -16.06 -1.51 -5.40
CA GLY A 102 -16.27 -2.80 -6.07
C GLY A 102 -17.46 -2.77 -7.04
N ALA A 103 -18.57 -2.11 -6.68
CA ALA A 103 -19.71 -1.95 -7.58
C ALA A 103 -19.36 -1.06 -8.81
N ALA A 104 -18.64 0.04 -8.59
CA ALA A 104 -18.20 0.93 -9.66
C ALA A 104 -17.17 0.26 -10.58
N GLU A 105 -16.28 -0.57 -10.03
CA GLU A 105 -15.28 -1.31 -10.78
C GLU A 105 -15.91 -2.45 -11.59
N LYS A 106 -16.76 -3.28 -10.96
CA LYS A 106 -17.42 -4.41 -11.64
C LYS A 106 -18.42 -3.97 -12.72
N SER A 107 -18.99 -2.78 -12.61
CA SER A 107 -19.82 -2.19 -13.67
C SER A 107 -19.00 -1.60 -14.83
N GLY A 108 -17.67 -1.52 -14.71
CA GLY A 108 -16.78 -0.89 -15.68
C GLY A 108 -16.91 0.63 -15.74
N TYR A 109 -17.53 1.25 -14.73
CA TYR A 109 -17.76 2.70 -14.69
C TYR A 109 -16.44 3.47 -14.80
N PHE A 110 -15.45 3.10 -13.98
CA PHE A 110 -14.15 3.75 -13.97
C PHE A 110 -13.38 3.55 -15.27
N ASP A 111 -13.37 2.33 -15.81
CA ASP A 111 -12.72 2.01 -17.09
C ASP A 111 -13.24 2.90 -18.22
N LYS A 112 -14.57 2.99 -18.36
CA LYS A 112 -15.22 3.79 -19.40
C LYS A 112 -15.02 5.28 -19.16
N LEU A 113 -15.07 5.74 -17.91
CA LEU A 113 -14.86 7.14 -17.56
C LEU A 113 -13.44 7.58 -17.91
N MET A 114 -12.42 6.81 -17.51
CA MET A 114 -11.02 7.11 -17.84
C MET A 114 -10.80 7.17 -19.36
N ILE A 115 -11.27 6.16 -20.10
CA ILE A 115 -11.16 6.13 -21.56
C ILE A 115 -11.87 7.34 -22.21
N SER A 116 -13.05 7.69 -21.71
CA SER A 116 -13.84 8.82 -22.22
C SER A 116 -13.14 10.16 -22.01
N VAL A 117 -12.61 10.42 -20.82
CA VAL A 117 -11.93 11.69 -20.50
C VAL A 117 -10.65 11.83 -21.33
N VAL A 118 -9.85 10.77 -21.44
CA VAL A 118 -8.61 10.82 -22.22
C VAL A 118 -8.91 11.03 -23.71
N ASN A 119 -9.91 10.34 -24.28
CA ASN A 119 -10.27 10.49 -25.71
C ASN A 119 -10.87 11.86 -26.06
N ARG A 120 -11.48 12.55 -25.08
CA ARG A 120 -12.04 13.90 -25.26
C ARG A 120 -11.04 15.02 -24.97
N ALA A 121 -9.85 14.71 -24.47
CA ALA A 121 -8.86 15.71 -24.13
C ALA A 121 -8.31 16.43 -25.38
N PRO A 122 -8.19 17.77 -25.38
CA PRO A 122 -7.62 18.50 -26.50
C PRO A 122 -6.13 18.20 -26.64
N LYS A 123 -5.59 18.18 -27.88
CA LYS A 123 -4.19 17.78 -28.17
C LYS A 123 -3.13 18.44 -27.28
N LYS A 124 -3.34 19.71 -26.89
CA LYS A 124 -2.41 20.47 -26.02
C LYS A 124 -2.41 20.01 -24.56
N LEU A 125 -3.48 19.37 -24.07
CA LEU A 125 -3.64 18.96 -22.68
C LEU A 125 -3.62 17.43 -22.49
N ILE A 126 -3.42 16.64 -23.55
CA ILE A 126 -3.43 15.16 -23.46
C ILE A 126 -2.47 14.65 -22.38
N VAL A 127 -1.23 15.13 -22.36
CA VAL A 127 -0.21 14.68 -21.38
C VAL A 127 -0.63 14.99 -19.94
N PRO A 128 -0.91 16.26 -19.55
CA PRO A 128 -1.36 16.55 -18.18
C PRO A 128 -2.68 15.86 -17.82
N THR A 129 -3.59 15.65 -18.78
CA THR A 129 -4.81 14.88 -18.54
C THR A 129 -4.52 13.42 -18.21
N ILE A 130 -3.62 12.75 -18.95
CA ILE A 130 -3.23 11.36 -18.65
C ILE A 130 -2.57 11.27 -17.27
N ILE A 131 -1.67 12.21 -16.94
CA ILE A 131 -1.02 12.23 -15.62
C ILE A 131 -2.07 12.39 -14.51
N LEU A 132 -2.97 13.36 -14.64
CA LEU A 132 -4.02 13.63 -13.67
C LEU A 132 -4.94 12.41 -13.47
N ILE A 133 -5.34 11.77 -14.58
CA ILE A 133 -6.18 10.57 -14.51
C ILE A 133 -5.43 9.40 -13.87
N GLY A 134 -4.13 9.26 -14.13
CA GLY A 134 -3.31 8.25 -13.46
C GLY A 134 -3.30 8.44 -11.94
N ILE A 135 -3.10 9.68 -11.49
CA ILE A 135 -3.12 10.03 -10.06
C ILE A 135 -4.50 9.75 -9.45
N LEU A 136 -5.57 10.27 -10.05
CA LEU A 136 -6.95 10.07 -9.56
C LEU A 136 -7.45 8.62 -9.66
N GLY A 137 -6.82 7.86 -10.54
CA GLY A 137 -7.14 6.47 -10.82
C GLY A 137 -6.96 5.54 -9.62
N SER A 138 -6.15 5.91 -8.62
CA SER A 138 -6.00 5.17 -7.36
C SER A 138 -7.32 5.05 -6.59
N THR A 139 -8.25 6.00 -6.75
CA THR A 139 -9.61 5.93 -6.16
C THR A 139 -10.43 4.78 -6.72
N ALA A 140 -10.16 4.43 -7.98
CA ALA A 140 -10.88 3.42 -8.74
C ALA A 140 -10.29 2.01 -8.59
N GLY A 141 -9.41 1.80 -7.60
CA GLY A 141 -8.69 0.56 -7.41
C GLY A 141 -7.57 0.38 -8.43
N ASP A 142 -7.44 -0.83 -8.97
CA ASP A 142 -6.32 -1.22 -9.83
C ASP A 142 -6.53 -0.91 -11.32
N ALA A 143 -7.69 -0.35 -11.68
CA ALA A 143 -8.06 -0.09 -13.07
C ALA A 143 -7.06 0.84 -13.78
N ALA A 144 -6.58 1.89 -13.09
CA ALA A 144 -5.71 2.89 -13.70
C ALA A 144 -4.30 2.36 -13.99
N THR A 145 -3.72 1.54 -13.12
CA THR A 145 -2.39 0.96 -13.33
C THR A 145 -2.37 -0.06 -14.47
N ILE A 146 -3.51 -0.69 -14.76
CA ILE A 146 -3.65 -1.71 -15.81
C ILE A 146 -4.05 -1.09 -17.16
N ILE A 147 -5.02 -0.17 -17.17
CA ILE A 147 -5.67 0.32 -18.40
C ILE A 147 -4.96 1.53 -18.98
N LEU A 148 -4.45 2.42 -18.13
CA LEU A 148 -3.90 3.69 -18.57
C LEU A 148 -2.59 3.55 -19.37
N PRO A 149 -1.64 2.65 -19.01
CA PRO A 149 -0.41 2.48 -19.77
C PRO A 149 -0.61 2.10 -21.26
N PRO A 150 -1.42 1.07 -21.62
CA PRO A 150 -1.66 0.75 -23.03
C PRO A 150 -2.47 1.85 -23.75
N LEU A 151 -3.42 2.49 -23.07
CA LEU A 151 -4.20 3.61 -23.64
C LEU A 151 -3.29 4.79 -24.00
N ALA A 152 -2.40 5.19 -23.08
CA ALA A 152 -1.46 6.27 -23.28
C ALA A 152 -0.47 5.96 -24.42
N ALA A 153 0.02 4.72 -24.52
CA ALA A 153 0.88 4.29 -25.62
C ALA A 153 0.19 4.45 -26.99
N MET A 154 -1.06 3.99 -27.11
CA MET A 154 -1.85 4.12 -28.34
C MET A 154 -2.11 5.57 -28.73
N LEU A 155 -2.38 6.44 -27.75
CA LEU A 155 -2.58 7.85 -28.00
C LEU A 155 -1.30 8.51 -28.47
N PHE A 156 -0.17 8.23 -27.82
CA PHE A 156 1.14 8.75 -28.22
C PHE A 156 1.46 8.42 -29.67
N ILE A 157 1.17 7.20 -30.14
CA ILE A 157 1.30 6.83 -31.55
C ILE A 157 0.43 7.73 -32.44
N LYS A 158 -0.84 7.96 -32.08
CA LYS A 158 -1.76 8.82 -32.86
C LYS A 158 -1.33 10.29 -32.92
N ILE A 159 -0.66 10.80 -31.88
CA ILE A 159 -0.18 12.19 -31.83
C ILE A 159 1.28 12.35 -32.30
N GLY A 160 1.93 11.28 -32.76
CA GLY A 160 3.29 11.30 -33.30
C GLY A 160 4.42 11.26 -32.26
N TYR A 161 4.10 10.93 -31.00
CA TYR A 161 5.08 10.76 -29.92
C TYR A 161 5.49 9.30 -29.73
N HIS A 162 6.60 9.07 -29.03
CA HIS A 162 7.12 7.73 -28.79
C HIS A 162 6.21 6.94 -27.81
N PRO A 163 5.67 5.76 -28.18
CA PRO A 163 4.70 5.01 -27.38
C PRO A 163 5.21 4.63 -25.99
N ILE A 164 6.49 4.25 -25.88
CA ILE A 164 7.10 3.88 -24.59
C ILE A 164 7.11 5.06 -23.62
N ALA A 165 7.24 6.29 -24.11
CA ALA A 165 7.19 7.47 -23.26
C ALA A 165 5.79 7.66 -22.66
N GLY A 166 4.74 7.45 -23.47
CA GLY A 166 3.36 7.47 -22.99
C GLY A 166 3.06 6.37 -21.99
N LEU A 167 3.54 5.15 -22.26
CA LEU A 167 3.41 3.99 -21.36
C LEU A 167 4.09 4.26 -20.01
N ALA A 168 5.37 4.65 -20.03
CA ALA A 168 6.14 4.92 -18.83
C ALA A 168 5.54 6.09 -18.03
N MET A 169 5.07 7.14 -18.71
CA MET A 169 4.43 8.29 -18.07
C MET A 169 3.12 7.91 -17.37
N ALA A 170 2.25 7.16 -18.03
CA ALA A 170 0.99 6.71 -17.43
C ALA A 170 1.20 5.72 -16.27
N TYR A 171 2.20 4.84 -16.39
CA TYR A 171 2.54 3.92 -15.30
C TYR A 171 3.15 4.67 -14.10
N ALA A 172 4.07 5.60 -14.35
CA ALA A 172 4.68 6.42 -13.32
C ALA A 172 3.66 7.33 -12.62
N SER A 173 2.67 7.87 -13.33
CA SER A 173 1.62 8.69 -12.71
C SER A 173 0.67 7.86 -11.84
N ALA A 174 0.28 6.66 -12.29
CA ALA A 174 -0.62 5.79 -11.53
C ALA A 174 0.06 5.20 -10.27
N VAL A 175 1.32 4.75 -10.39
CA VAL A 175 2.05 4.14 -9.26
C VAL A 175 2.68 5.21 -8.36
N GLY A 176 3.31 6.23 -8.93
CA GLY A 176 3.94 7.30 -8.18
C GLY A 176 2.94 8.26 -7.52
N GLY A 177 1.76 8.41 -8.11
CA GLY A 177 0.66 9.23 -7.58
C GLY A 177 -0.28 8.50 -6.63
N PHE A 178 0.01 7.25 -6.26
CA PHE A 178 -0.93 6.37 -5.54
C PHE A 178 -1.54 7.00 -4.28
N ALA A 179 -0.71 7.70 -3.49
CA ALA A 179 -1.15 8.35 -2.24
C ALA A 179 -1.71 9.77 -2.42
N ALA A 180 -1.72 10.33 -3.64
CA ALA A 180 -2.21 11.67 -3.92
C ALA A 180 -3.58 11.59 -4.58
N ASN A 181 -4.55 12.36 -4.08
CA ASN A 181 -5.89 12.36 -4.65
C ASN A 181 -6.60 13.70 -4.44
N LEU A 182 -7.59 14.00 -5.27
CA LEU A 182 -8.48 15.16 -5.10
C LEU A 182 -9.70 14.84 -4.23
N VAL A 183 -10.01 13.56 -4.07
CA VAL A 183 -11.15 13.07 -3.29
C VAL A 183 -10.63 12.08 -2.26
N VAL A 184 -11.26 12.08 -1.08
CA VAL A 184 -10.98 11.08 -0.04
C VAL A 184 -11.29 9.69 -0.58
N GLY A 185 -10.25 8.86 -0.64
CA GLY A 185 -10.32 7.49 -1.10
C GLY A 185 -10.18 6.48 0.03
N MET A 186 -10.16 5.21 -0.36
CA MET A 186 -9.94 4.08 0.54
C MET A 186 -8.62 4.20 1.30
N GLN A 187 -7.56 4.69 0.66
CA GLN A 187 -6.24 4.79 1.27
C GLN A 187 -6.22 5.83 2.41
N ASP A 188 -6.92 6.94 2.25
CA ASP A 188 -7.07 7.96 3.29
C ASP A 188 -7.80 7.39 4.50
N VAL A 189 -8.91 6.69 4.27
CA VAL A 189 -9.70 6.04 5.31
C VAL A 189 -8.87 4.99 6.06
N LEU A 190 -8.09 4.18 5.33
CA LEU A 190 -7.19 3.19 5.91
C LEU A 190 -6.14 3.84 6.81
N VAL A 191 -5.37 4.79 6.27
CA VAL A 191 -4.25 5.43 6.99
C VAL A 191 -4.76 6.27 8.16
N TYR A 192 -5.88 6.97 8.01
CA TYR A 192 -6.53 7.70 9.10
C TYR A 192 -6.89 6.75 10.24
N SER A 193 -7.50 5.60 9.94
CA SER A 193 -7.88 4.61 10.95
C SER A 193 -6.71 4.04 11.76
N PHE A 194 -5.48 4.11 11.23
CA PHE A 194 -4.26 3.70 11.95
C PHE A 194 -3.62 4.83 12.75
N THR A 195 -3.94 6.08 12.44
CA THR A 195 -3.26 7.27 12.98
C THR A 195 -4.16 8.14 13.85
N ASP A 196 -5.47 7.86 13.88
CA ASP A 196 -6.43 8.51 14.76
C ASP A 196 -5.99 8.35 16.24
N PRO A 197 -5.83 9.46 17.00
CA PRO A 197 -5.29 9.45 18.35
C PRO A 197 -6.23 8.88 19.42
#